data_AF-A0A1X7TKK4-F1
#
_entry.id   AF-A0A1X7TKK4-F1
#
_cell.length_a   1.000
_cell.length_b   1.000
_cell.length_c   1.000
_cell.angle_alpha   90.00
_cell.angle_beta   90.00
_cell.angle_gamma   90.00
#
_symmetry.space_group_name_H-M   'P 1'
#
loop_
_entity.id
_entity.type
_entity.pdbx_description
1 polymer ?
#
loop_
_entity_poly.entity_id
_entity_poly.type
_entity_poly.pdbx_seq_one_letter_code
_entity_poly.pdbx_strand_id
1 'polypeptide(L)'
;MASDEIKLKRLAEKLCQHRYGVRKKLVLSSTACKEYSWEDHGFSFLNSLYPLLSELLDEKFKVASEMTYRHVGATKDIDTKPFREATWYYIQSIKGIRHDDYNYGKVNKVLSIKYKTYIRMVACFPEKVSLFDFHNCMDGLQFSEKVHVNVLVMEARLQAELIYSLKALMSHMK
;
A
#
# COMPACT_ATOMS: atom_id res chain seq x y z
N MET A 1 -1.91 35.80 -11.22
CA MET A 1 -1.61 34.41 -11.66
C MET A 1 -0.70 33.67 -10.68
N ALA A 2 0.49 34.18 -10.31
CA ALA A 2 1.40 33.48 -9.38
C ALA A 2 0.86 33.32 -7.92
N SER A 3 -0.05 34.17 -7.46
CA SER A 3 -0.59 34.13 -6.08
C SER A 3 -1.53 32.95 -5.83
N ASP A 4 -2.37 32.61 -6.81
CA ASP A 4 -3.35 31.53 -6.66
C ASP A 4 -2.71 30.16 -6.83
N GLU A 5 -1.66 30.05 -7.62
CA GLU A 5 -0.84 28.85 -7.76
C GLU A 5 -0.12 28.49 -6.44
N ILE A 6 0.38 29.50 -5.71
CA ILE A 6 0.97 29.33 -4.38
C ILE A 6 -0.10 28.94 -3.34
N LYS A 7 -1.30 29.52 -3.42
CA LYS A 7 -2.42 29.14 -2.55
C LYS A 7 -2.88 27.71 -2.81
N LEU A 8 -2.96 27.30 -4.07
CA LEU A 8 -3.31 25.94 -4.49
C LEU A 8 -2.25 24.93 -4.06
N LYS A 9 -0.96 25.24 -4.23
CA LYS A 9 0.13 24.40 -3.70
C LYS A 9 0.05 24.25 -2.18
N ARG A 10 -0.17 25.34 -1.45
CA ARG A 10 -0.34 25.29 0.02
C ARG A 10 -1.61 24.54 0.45
N LEU A 11 -2.68 24.60 -0.34
CA LEU A 11 -3.92 23.86 -0.08
C LEU A 11 -3.73 22.37 -0.34
N ALA A 12 -3.08 21.99 -1.44
CA ALA A 12 -2.73 20.61 -1.78
C ALA A 12 -1.76 20.01 -0.75
N GLU A 13 -0.74 20.77 -0.34
CA GLU A 13 0.18 20.40 0.73
C GLU A 13 -0.55 20.25 2.06
N LYS A 14 -1.48 21.15 2.40
CA LYS A 14 -2.31 20.99 3.60
C LYS A 14 -3.20 19.77 3.51
N LEU A 15 -3.90 19.50 2.40
CA LEU A 15 -4.75 18.31 2.25
C LEU A 15 -3.93 17.00 2.32
N CYS A 16 -2.72 16.98 1.74
CA CYS A 16 -1.80 15.84 1.81
C CYS A 16 -1.15 15.68 3.20
N GLN A 17 -0.77 16.78 3.87
CA GLN A 17 -0.11 16.76 5.19
C GLN A 17 -1.10 16.57 6.35
N HIS A 18 -2.32 17.11 6.29
CA HIS A 18 -3.30 17.03 7.39
C HIS A 18 -3.88 15.63 7.60
N ARG A 19 -3.71 14.70 6.65
CA ARG A 19 -4.10 13.29 6.85
C ARG A 19 -2.98 12.35 7.30
N TYR A 20 -1.69 12.68 7.12
CA TYR A 20 -0.60 11.71 7.38
C TYR A 20 0.67 12.27 8.05
N GLY A 21 0.70 13.57 8.33
CA GLY A 21 1.82 14.29 8.93
C GLY A 21 1.52 14.81 10.33
N VAL A 22 1.12 13.94 11.27
CA VAL A 22 1.21 14.25 12.70
C VAL A 22 1.66 13.00 13.43
N ARG A 23 2.61 13.15 14.35
CA ARG A 23 2.92 12.19 15.44
C ARG A 23 1.71 11.83 16.32
N LYS A 24 0.51 12.31 16.00
CA LYS A 24 -0.75 11.72 16.46
C LYS A 24 -1.03 10.55 15.53
N LYS A 25 -0.75 9.36 16.05
CA LYS A 25 -1.36 8.08 15.68
C LYS A 25 -2.70 8.40 15.00
N LEU A 26 -2.74 8.40 13.66
CA LEU A 26 -4.01 8.45 12.95
C LEU A 26 -4.60 7.09 13.25
N VAL A 27 -5.29 7.00 14.39
CA VAL A 27 -6.19 5.92 14.69
C VAL A 27 -7.37 6.18 13.75
N LEU A 28 -7.16 5.96 12.44
CA LEU A 28 -8.18 5.28 11.66
C LEU A 28 -8.47 4.06 12.53
N SER A 29 -9.65 4.06 13.15
CA SER A 29 -9.95 3.14 14.24
C SER A 29 -9.51 1.75 13.82
N SER A 30 -8.74 1.07 14.69
CA SER A 30 -8.29 -0.30 14.42
C SER A 30 -9.47 -1.29 14.33
N THR A 31 -10.71 -0.80 14.31
CA THR A 31 -11.95 -1.52 14.08
C THR A 31 -12.23 -1.79 12.60
N ALA A 32 -11.55 -1.11 11.66
CA ALA A 32 -11.86 -1.25 10.25
C ALA A 32 -11.62 -2.66 9.69
N CYS A 33 -10.58 -3.37 10.12
CA CYS A 33 -10.22 -4.68 9.56
C CYS A 33 -11.08 -5.84 10.10
N LYS A 34 -11.58 -5.74 11.34
CA LYS A 34 -12.48 -6.77 11.89
C LYS A 34 -13.85 -6.78 11.22
N GLU A 35 -14.25 -5.66 10.65
CA GLU A 35 -15.60 -5.48 10.09
C GLU A 35 -15.64 -5.58 8.56
N TYR A 36 -14.51 -5.42 7.87
CA TYR A 36 -14.49 -5.39 6.41
C TYR A 36 -13.09 -5.70 5.84
N SER A 37 -13.00 -6.78 5.06
CA SER A 37 -11.80 -7.23 4.34
C SER A 37 -12.12 -7.37 2.85
N TRP A 38 -11.09 -7.44 1.99
CA TRP A 38 -11.29 -7.73 0.58
C TRP A 38 -11.92 -9.11 0.38
N GLU A 39 -11.36 -10.13 1.04
CA GLU A 39 -11.73 -11.53 0.87
C GLU A 39 -13.16 -11.83 1.39
N ASP A 40 -13.52 -11.31 2.57
CA ASP A 40 -14.80 -11.66 3.19
C ASP A 40 -15.97 -10.79 2.66
N HIS A 41 -15.68 -9.53 2.27
CA HIS A 41 -16.72 -8.55 1.98
C HIS A 41 -16.53 -7.84 0.63
N GLY A 42 -15.33 -7.28 0.41
CA GLY A 42 -15.02 -6.42 -0.72
C GLY A 42 -15.30 -7.08 -2.07
N PHE A 43 -14.79 -8.30 -2.27
CA PHE A 43 -14.99 -9.07 -3.48
C PHE A 43 -16.47 -9.35 -3.72
N SER A 44 -17.16 -9.97 -2.75
CA SER A 44 -18.56 -10.37 -2.87
C SER A 44 -19.49 -9.20 -3.15
N PHE A 45 -19.26 -8.05 -2.50
CA PHE A 45 -20.03 -6.83 -2.73
C PHE A 45 -19.75 -6.24 -4.11
N LEU A 46 -18.49 -6.16 -4.55
CA LEU A 46 -18.18 -5.67 -5.88
C LEU A 46 -18.71 -6.61 -6.97
N ASN A 47 -18.66 -7.92 -6.74
CA ASN A 47 -19.14 -8.93 -7.68
C ASN A 47 -20.66 -8.86 -7.90
N SER A 48 -21.43 -8.46 -6.90
CA SER A 48 -22.88 -8.25 -7.08
C SER A 48 -23.20 -7.01 -7.93
N LEU A 49 -22.28 -6.03 -7.99
CA LEU A 49 -22.44 -4.80 -8.76
C LEU A 49 -21.82 -4.90 -10.17
N TYR A 50 -20.62 -5.49 -10.26
CA TYR A 50 -19.85 -5.61 -11.49
C TYR A 50 -18.90 -6.83 -11.47
N PRO A 51 -19.39 -8.02 -11.85
CA PRO A 51 -18.64 -9.28 -11.77
C PRO A 51 -17.28 -9.28 -12.49
N LEU A 52 -17.25 -8.77 -13.73
CA LEU A 52 -16.03 -8.74 -14.53
C LEU A 52 -14.92 -7.91 -13.83
N LEU A 53 -15.28 -6.79 -13.20
CA LEU A 53 -14.31 -5.95 -12.52
C LEU A 53 -13.79 -6.59 -11.23
N SER A 54 -14.65 -7.28 -10.46
CA SER A 54 -14.20 -7.98 -9.27
C SER A 54 -13.23 -9.10 -9.58
N GLU A 55 -13.49 -9.90 -10.62
CA GLU A 55 -12.58 -10.98 -11.04
C GLU A 55 -11.22 -10.42 -11.48
N LEU A 56 -11.21 -9.38 -12.32
CA LEU A 56 -9.97 -8.74 -12.78
C LEU A 56 -9.16 -8.12 -11.63
N LEU A 57 -9.82 -7.49 -10.67
CA LEU A 57 -9.14 -6.91 -9.51
C LEU A 57 -8.59 -7.97 -8.57
N ASP A 58 -9.34 -9.05 -8.35
CA ASP A 58 -8.90 -10.15 -7.50
C ASP A 58 -7.67 -10.84 -8.09
N GLU A 59 -7.70 -11.17 -9.38
CA GLU A 59 -6.55 -11.72 -10.10
C GLU A 59 -5.36 -10.77 -10.05
N LYS A 60 -5.57 -9.47 -10.26
CA LYS A 60 -4.53 -8.45 -10.21
C LYS A 60 -3.86 -8.37 -8.83
N PHE A 61 -4.64 -8.36 -7.74
CA PHE A 61 -4.09 -8.35 -6.38
C PHE A 61 -3.36 -9.64 -6.05
N LYS A 62 -3.88 -10.78 -6.48
CA LYS A 62 -3.25 -12.08 -6.31
C LYS A 62 -1.91 -12.15 -7.04
N VAL A 63 -1.87 -11.82 -8.33
CA VAL A 63 -0.64 -11.81 -9.14
C VAL A 63 0.40 -10.89 -8.51
N ALA A 64 0.02 -9.67 -8.13
CA ALA A 64 0.97 -8.72 -7.54
C ALA A 64 1.51 -9.20 -6.19
N SER A 65 0.67 -9.79 -5.34
CA SER A 65 1.09 -10.26 -4.01
C SER A 65 1.90 -11.55 -4.07
N GLU A 66 1.65 -12.44 -5.03
CA GLU A 66 2.30 -13.76 -5.18
C GLU A 66 3.55 -13.75 -6.07
N MET A 67 3.65 -12.82 -7.03
CA MET A 67 4.74 -12.77 -8.02
C MET A 67 6.11 -12.85 -7.35
N THR A 68 6.95 -13.77 -7.85
CA THR A 68 8.32 -13.94 -7.38
C THR A 68 9.19 -14.63 -8.41
N TYR A 69 10.42 -14.16 -8.54
CA TYR A 69 11.48 -14.84 -9.30
C TYR A 69 12.40 -15.69 -8.39
N ARG A 70 12.02 -15.87 -7.11
CA ARG A 70 12.78 -16.60 -6.09
C ARG A 70 14.25 -16.15 -5.97
N HIS A 71 14.53 -14.87 -6.17
CA HIS A 71 15.85 -14.29 -5.98
C HIS A 71 15.76 -12.92 -5.30
N VAL A 72 16.88 -12.50 -4.71
CA VAL A 72 17.10 -11.15 -4.17
C VAL A 72 18.51 -10.72 -4.56
N GLY A 73 18.63 -9.69 -5.39
CA GLY A 73 19.93 -9.21 -5.87
C GLY A 73 20.67 -10.30 -6.65
N ALA A 74 21.85 -10.67 -6.18
CA ALA A 74 22.64 -11.76 -6.77
C ALA A 74 22.25 -13.15 -6.27
N THR A 75 21.48 -13.24 -5.19
CA THR A 75 21.22 -14.51 -4.50
C THR A 75 19.94 -15.15 -5.02
N LYS A 76 20.06 -16.39 -5.50
CA LYS A 76 18.97 -17.19 -6.08
C LYS A 76 18.42 -18.20 -5.08
N ASP A 77 17.28 -18.79 -5.43
CA ASP A 77 16.59 -19.86 -4.69
C ASP A 77 16.17 -19.49 -3.26
N ILE A 78 15.84 -18.22 -3.04
CA ILE A 78 15.37 -17.71 -1.75
C ILE A 78 13.84 -17.57 -1.75
N ASP A 79 13.21 -17.95 -0.64
CA ASP A 79 11.83 -17.58 -0.37
C ASP A 79 11.72 -16.09 -0.01
N THR A 80 11.12 -15.32 -0.93
CA THR A 80 10.91 -13.88 -0.79
C THR A 80 9.56 -13.53 -0.16
N LYS A 81 8.70 -14.53 0.10
CA LYS A 81 7.34 -14.33 0.63
C LYS A 81 7.34 -13.47 1.91
N PRO A 82 8.21 -13.70 2.91
CA PRO A 82 8.22 -12.86 4.12
C PRO A 82 8.49 -11.37 3.85
N PHE A 83 9.30 -11.07 2.83
CA PHE A 83 9.60 -9.69 2.43
C PHE A 83 8.44 -9.03 1.70
N ARG A 84 7.80 -9.77 0.78
CA ARG A 84 6.64 -9.30 0.01
C ARG A 84 5.43 -9.06 0.92
N GLU A 85 5.10 -10.01 1.79
CA GLU A 85 4.04 -9.87 2.79
C GLU A 85 4.32 -8.70 3.73
N ALA A 86 5.54 -8.58 4.26
CA ALA A 86 5.88 -7.47 5.13
C ALA A 86 5.72 -6.11 4.44
N THR A 87 6.05 -6.01 3.15
CA THR A 87 5.83 -4.80 2.35
C THR A 87 4.34 -4.52 2.20
N TRP A 88 3.55 -5.51 1.79
CA TRP A 88 2.11 -5.40 1.57
C TRP A 88 1.37 -4.95 2.83
N TYR A 89 1.53 -5.68 3.94
CA TYR A 89 0.88 -5.37 5.21
C TYR A 89 1.38 -4.08 5.85
N TYR A 90 2.65 -3.70 5.61
CA TYR A 90 3.14 -2.39 6.05
C TYR A 90 2.42 -1.24 5.33
N ILE A 91 2.27 -1.31 4.01
CA ILE A 91 1.54 -0.29 3.25
C ILE A 91 0.08 -0.21 3.69
N GLN A 92 -0.61 -1.35 3.82
CA GLN A 92 -1.99 -1.36 4.31
C GLN A 92 -2.11 -0.77 5.73
N SER A 93 -1.14 -1.04 6.61
CA SER A 93 -1.12 -0.46 7.96
C SER A 93 -0.90 1.06 7.96
N ILE A 94 -0.12 1.59 7.00
CA ILE A 94 0.00 3.04 6.81
C ILE A 94 -1.34 3.64 6.37
N LYS A 95 -2.11 2.90 5.56
CA LYS A 95 -3.45 3.30 5.13
C LYS A 95 -4.52 3.07 6.20
N GLY A 96 -4.18 2.49 7.35
CA GLY A 96 -5.07 2.31 8.50
C GLY A 96 -5.73 0.93 8.63
N ILE A 97 -5.37 -0.02 7.76
CA ILE A 97 -5.88 -1.40 7.79
C ILE A 97 -4.88 -2.30 8.50
N ARG A 98 -5.32 -2.99 9.56
CA ARG A 98 -4.48 -3.89 10.37
C ARG A 98 -5.07 -5.29 10.42
N HIS A 99 -4.31 -6.25 9.91
CA HIS A 99 -4.71 -7.65 9.85
C HIS A 99 -4.36 -8.36 11.15
N ASP A 100 -5.33 -9.00 11.80
CA ASP A 100 -5.16 -9.63 13.12
C ASP A 100 -4.36 -10.95 13.05
N ASP A 101 -4.40 -11.62 11.90
CA ASP A 101 -3.66 -12.84 11.58
C ASP A 101 -2.19 -12.57 11.19
N TYR A 102 -1.82 -11.29 10.96
CA TYR A 102 -0.46 -10.91 10.60
C TYR A 102 0.39 -10.40 11.78
N ASN A 103 1.53 -11.06 12.02
CA ASN A 103 2.49 -10.62 13.03
C ASN A 103 3.32 -9.42 12.55
N TYR A 104 2.87 -8.20 12.88
CA TYR A 104 3.57 -6.95 12.59
C TYR A 104 4.98 -6.82 13.20
N GLY A 105 5.35 -7.65 14.19
CA GLY A 105 6.73 -7.76 14.67
C GLY A 105 7.71 -8.20 13.58
N LYS A 106 7.24 -8.90 12.53
CA LYS A 106 8.05 -9.28 11.37
C LYS A 106 8.48 -8.08 10.52
N VAL A 107 7.68 -7.01 10.46
CA VAL A 107 7.96 -5.84 9.62
C VAL A 107 9.32 -5.22 9.98
N ASN A 108 9.60 -5.03 11.26
CA ASN A 108 10.87 -4.45 11.71
C ASN A 108 12.06 -5.41 11.59
N LYS A 109 11.81 -6.72 11.50
CA LYS A 109 12.85 -7.74 11.31
C LYS A 109 13.27 -7.85 9.84
N VAL A 110 12.33 -7.66 8.92
CA VAL A 110 12.54 -7.92 7.48
C VAL A 110 12.78 -6.63 6.70
N LEU A 111 12.16 -5.51 7.08
CA LEU A 111 12.24 -4.26 6.33
C LEU A 111 13.15 -3.24 7.00
N SER A 112 14.18 -2.79 6.27
CA SER A 112 15.07 -1.72 6.72
C SER A 112 14.33 -0.37 6.85
N ILE A 113 14.88 0.55 7.64
CA ILE A 113 14.31 1.90 7.80
C ILE A 113 14.30 2.65 6.47
N LYS A 114 15.39 2.57 5.70
CA LYS A 114 15.54 3.19 4.37
C LYS A 114 14.42 2.74 3.43
N TYR A 115 14.19 1.43 3.37
CA TYR A 115 13.13 0.84 2.56
C TYR A 115 11.73 1.28 3.00
N LYS A 116 11.44 1.24 4.31
CA LYS A 116 10.16 1.71 4.87
C LYS A 116 9.87 3.17 4.55
N THR A 117 10.89 4.04 4.65
CA THR A 117 10.77 5.46 4.29
C THR A 117 10.43 5.63 2.81
N TYR A 118 11.12 4.90 1.93
CA TYR A 118 10.86 4.94 0.49
C TYR A 118 9.45 4.48 0.15
N ILE A 119 9.04 3.27 0.55
CA ILE A 119 7.72 2.73 0.19
C ILE A 119 6.57 3.55 0.80
N ARG A 120 6.79 4.17 1.97
CA ARG A 120 5.83 5.13 2.55
C ARG A 120 5.71 6.38 1.68
N MET A 121 6.82 6.90 1.16
CA MET A 121 6.83 8.06 0.26
C MET A 121 6.09 7.73 -1.04
N VAL A 122 6.38 6.59 -1.67
CA VAL A 122 5.67 6.12 -2.88
C VAL A 122 4.16 5.99 -2.62
N ALA A 123 3.75 5.42 -1.49
CA ALA A 123 2.34 5.17 -1.19
C ALA A 123 1.55 6.43 -0.80
N CYS A 124 2.19 7.46 -0.24
CA CYS A 124 1.52 8.60 0.39
C CYS A 124 1.84 9.95 -0.25
N PHE A 125 3.04 10.11 -0.79
CA PHE A 125 3.57 11.36 -1.36
C PHE A 125 4.37 11.08 -2.63
N PRO A 126 3.78 10.39 -3.64
CA PRO A 126 4.48 10.01 -4.86
C PRO A 126 5.09 11.22 -5.59
N GLU A 127 4.48 12.40 -5.46
CA GLU A 127 4.96 13.67 -6.04
C GLU A 127 6.30 14.15 -5.46
N LYS A 128 6.73 13.57 -4.33
CA LYS A 128 8.01 13.90 -3.65
C LYS A 128 9.10 12.86 -3.92
N VAL A 129 8.77 11.75 -4.57
CA VAL A 129 9.74 10.69 -4.85
C VAL A 129 10.70 11.17 -5.94
N SER A 130 11.98 11.23 -5.61
CA SER A 130 13.03 11.56 -6.56
C SER A 130 13.65 10.30 -7.19
N LEU A 131 14.37 10.48 -8.29
CA LEU A 131 15.19 9.42 -8.87
C LEU A 131 16.26 8.92 -7.87
N PHE A 132 16.78 9.82 -7.03
CA PHE A 132 17.72 9.47 -5.97
C PHE A 132 17.07 8.51 -4.96
N ASP A 133 15.84 8.77 -4.54
CA ASP A 133 15.11 7.88 -3.63
C ASP A 133 14.88 6.50 -4.25
N PHE A 134 14.53 6.45 -5.54
CA PHE A 134 14.38 5.20 -6.28
C PHE A 134 15.69 4.40 -6.34
N HIS A 135 16.82 5.04 -6.70
CA HIS A 135 18.10 4.35 -6.76
C HIS A 135 18.59 3.89 -5.38
N ASN A 136 18.24 4.62 -4.32
CA ASN A 136 18.71 4.35 -2.96
C ASN A 136 17.70 3.62 -2.08
N CYS A 137 16.55 3.15 -2.59
CA CYS A 137 15.49 2.57 -1.75
C CYS A 137 15.95 1.34 -0.93
N MET A 138 16.83 0.53 -1.51
CA MET A 138 17.49 -0.59 -0.86
C MET A 138 18.77 -0.93 -1.62
N ASP A 139 19.85 -1.07 -0.86
CA ASP A 139 21.16 -1.43 -1.41
C ASP A 139 21.15 -2.94 -1.72
N GLY A 140 21.59 -3.32 -2.93
CA GLY A 140 21.64 -4.71 -3.38
C GLY A 140 20.46 -5.19 -4.25
N LEU A 141 19.35 -4.46 -4.31
CA LEU A 141 18.26 -4.78 -5.26
C LEU A 141 18.62 -4.35 -6.69
N GLN A 142 18.33 -5.22 -7.64
CA GLN A 142 18.36 -4.95 -9.07
C GLN A 142 17.24 -3.96 -9.46
N PHE A 143 17.40 -3.30 -10.61
CA PHE A 143 16.41 -2.35 -11.11
C PHE A 143 15.01 -2.98 -11.26
N SER A 144 14.93 -4.20 -11.80
CA SER A 144 13.68 -4.95 -11.95
C SER A 144 13.01 -5.24 -10.59
N GLU A 145 13.79 -5.55 -9.57
CA GLU A 145 13.30 -5.79 -8.20
C GLU A 145 12.79 -4.48 -7.58
N LYS A 146 13.42 -3.34 -7.85
CA LYS A 146 12.92 -2.02 -7.43
C LYS A 146 11.60 -1.66 -8.11
N VAL A 147 11.42 -2.01 -9.38
CA VAL A 147 10.14 -1.87 -10.08
C VAL A 147 9.08 -2.81 -9.47
N HIS A 148 9.45 -4.05 -9.16
CA HIS A 148 8.57 -5.00 -8.49
C HIS A 148 8.09 -4.48 -7.11
N VAL A 149 8.97 -3.86 -6.33
CA VAL A 149 8.58 -3.18 -5.09
C VAL A 149 7.51 -2.12 -5.35
N ASN A 150 7.63 -1.33 -6.42
CA ASN A 150 6.61 -0.33 -6.76
C ASN A 150 5.27 -0.97 -7.13
N VAL A 151 5.27 -2.09 -7.85
CA VAL A 151 4.03 -2.85 -8.13
C VAL A 151 3.35 -3.28 -6.83
N LEU A 152 4.09 -3.89 -5.91
CA LEU A 152 3.56 -4.29 -4.59
C LEU A 152 2.95 -3.11 -3.83
N VAL A 153 3.64 -1.97 -3.81
CA VAL A 153 3.18 -0.78 -3.09
C VAL A 153 1.93 -0.19 -3.72
N MET A 154 1.86 -0.11 -5.05
CA MET A 154 0.71 0.42 -5.76
C MET A 154 -0.53 -0.45 -5.58
N GLU A 155 -0.39 -1.78 -5.69
CA GLU A 155 -1.51 -2.69 -5.54
C GLU A 155 -2.00 -2.79 -4.09
N ALA A 156 -1.09 -2.84 -3.11
CA ALA A 156 -1.47 -2.79 -1.70
C ALA A 156 -2.20 -1.48 -1.33
N ARG A 157 -1.77 -0.35 -1.92
CA ARG A 157 -2.44 0.95 -1.77
C ARG A 157 -3.83 0.92 -2.39
N LEU A 158 -3.95 0.44 -3.62
CA LEU A 158 -5.22 0.38 -4.35
C LEU A 158 -6.24 -0.49 -3.59
N GLN A 159 -5.83 -1.68 -3.15
CA GLN A 159 -6.71 -2.57 -2.38
C GLN A 159 -7.19 -1.88 -1.09
N ALA A 160 -6.31 -1.22 -0.35
CA ALA A 160 -6.68 -0.53 0.88
C ALA A 160 -7.68 0.62 0.65
N GLU A 161 -7.44 1.44 -0.38
CA GLU A 161 -8.33 2.56 -0.73
C GLU A 161 -9.69 2.04 -1.22
N LEU A 162 -9.69 0.96 -2.01
CA LEU A 162 -10.90 0.32 -2.51
C LEU A 162 -11.76 -0.27 -1.38
N ILE A 163 -11.15 -0.93 -0.39
CA ILE A 163 -11.85 -1.46 0.80
C ILE A 163 -12.63 -0.34 1.50
N TYR A 164 -12.02 0.84 1.70
CA TYR A 164 -12.73 1.98 2.32
C TYR A 164 -13.91 2.46 1.47
N SER A 165 -13.72 2.57 0.15
CA SER A 165 -14.77 2.99 -0.77
C SER A 165 -15.94 2.00 -0.80
N LEU A 166 -15.66 0.70 -0.90
CA LEU A 166 -16.68 -0.33 -0.92
C LEU A 166 -17.40 -0.45 0.41
N LYS A 167 -16.69 -0.33 1.55
CA LYS A 167 -17.32 -0.29 2.88
C LYS A 167 -18.32 0.87 2.98
N ALA A 168 -17.95 2.07 2.50
CA ALA A 168 -18.84 3.21 2.49
C ALA A 168 -20.08 3.00 1.60
N LEU A 169 -19.89 2.46 0.40
CA LEU A 169 -21.00 2.12 -0.51
C LEU A 169 -21.94 1.08 0.10
N MET A 170 -21.40 0.00 0.67
CA MET A 170 -22.18 -1.04 1.34
C MET A 170 -22.99 -0.46 2.51
N SER A 171 -22.43 0.50 3.27
CA SER A 171 -23.17 1.18 4.35
C SER A 171 -24.30 2.09 3.84
N HIS A 172 -24.18 2.65 2.64
CA HIS A 172 -25.20 3.53 2.04
C HIS A 172 -26.30 2.77 1.29
N MET A 173 -26.00 1.59 0.77
CA MET A 173 -26.96 0.74 0.04
C MET A 173 -27.81 -0.16 0.97
N LYS A 174 -27.61 -0.07 2.29
CA LYS A 174 -28.42 -0.75 3.30
C LYS A 174 -29.68 0.02 3.64
#